data_AF-A0A958K4V1-F1
#
_entry.id   AF-A0A958K4V1-F1
#
_cell.length_a   1.000
_cell.length_b   1.000
_cell.length_c   1.000
_cell.angle_alpha   90.00
_cell.angle_beta   90.00
_cell.angle_gamma   90.00
#
_symmetry.space_group_name_H-M   'P 1'
#
loop_
_entity.id
_entity.type
_entity.pdbx_description
1 polymer ?
#
loop_
_entity_poly.entity_id
_entity_poly.type
_entity_poly.pdbx_seq_one_letter_code
_entity_poly.pdbx_strand_id
1 'polypeptide(L)' 'RNNPDLHFGASTRAALMYQKACQAWALVQGRNSVTEDDLKTLLTPALAHRLKFHAAAGNPHEALQALATPFFEKLVRSGL' A
#
# COMPACT_ATOMS: atom_id res chain seq x y z
N ARG A 1 2.84 5.99 10.04
CA ARG A 1 1.98 7.19 10.27
C ARG A 1 2.83 8.43 10.48
N ASN A 2 3.88 8.36 11.29
CA ASN A 2 4.88 9.43 11.41
C ASN A 2 6.05 9.08 10.50
N ASN A 3 6.05 9.59 9.27
CA ASN A 3 7.18 9.48 8.36
C ASN A 3 7.53 10.91 7.89
N PRO A 4 8.81 11.32 7.96
CA PRO A 4 9.23 12.68 7.60
C PRO A 4 8.98 13.03 6.13
N ASP A 5 8.91 12.06 5.24
CA ASP A 5 8.68 12.27 3.80
C ASP A 5 7.20 12.52 3.48
N LEU A 6 6.29 12.27 4.44
CA LEU A 6 4.86 12.47 4.29
C LEU A 6 4.42 13.78 4.93
N HIS A 7 3.78 14.63 4.13
CA HIS A 7 3.03 15.78 4.62
C HIS A 7 1.71 15.33 5.27
N PHE A 8 1.03 14.34 4.68
CA PHE A 8 -0.10 13.64 5.31
C PHE A 8 -0.12 12.16 4.90
N GLY A 9 -0.26 11.28 5.90
CA GLY A 9 -0.34 9.83 5.71
C GLY A 9 -1.74 9.31 5.35
N ALA A 10 -1.83 8.01 5.10
CA ALA A 10 -3.09 7.36 4.77
C ALA A 10 -4.06 7.39 5.96
N SER A 11 -5.28 7.84 5.72
CA SER A 11 -6.39 7.77 6.69
C SER A 11 -6.83 6.33 6.94
N THR A 12 -7.54 6.09 8.05
CA THR A 12 -8.17 4.79 8.32
C THR A 12 -9.11 4.36 7.18
N ARG A 13 -9.82 5.31 6.57
CA ARG A 13 -10.65 5.05 5.39
C ARG A 13 -9.84 4.54 4.20
N ALA A 14 -8.66 5.11 3.95
CA ALA A 14 -7.78 4.66 2.88
C ALA A 14 -7.32 3.22 3.10
N ALA A 15 -6.96 2.86 4.34
CA ALA A 15 -6.56 1.50 4.69
C ALA A 15 -7.69 0.47 4.47
N LEU A 16 -8.92 0.78 4.91
CA LEU A 16 -10.07 -0.10 4.70
C LEU A 16 -10.41 -0.28 3.23
N MET A 17 -10.34 0.79 2.43
CA MET A 17 -10.59 0.70 0.99
C MET A 17 -9.51 -0.11 0.27
N TYR A 18 -8.25 0.05 0.66
CA TYR A 18 -7.14 -0.73 0.12
C TYR A 18 -7.29 -2.22 0.43
N GLN A 19 -7.63 -2.57 1.67
CA GLN A 19 -7.92 -3.97 2.04
C GLN A 19 -9.05 -4.55 1.19
N LYS A 20 -10.17 -3.83 1.03
CA LYS A 20 -11.29 -4.28 0.19
C LYS A 20 -10.90 -4.45 -1.27
N ALA A 21 -10.08 -3.55 -1.81
CA ALA A 21 -9.58 -3.65 -3.17
C ALA A 21 -8.74 -4.92 -3.37
N CYS A 22 -7.86 -5.25 -2.41
CA CYS A 22 -7.06 -6.47 -2.47
C CYS A 22 -7.92 -7.73 -2.39
N GLN A 23 -8.92 -7.75 -1.51
CA GLN A 23 -9.87 -8.86 -1.41
C GLN A 23 -10.68 -9.04 -2.70
N ALA A 24 -11.19 -7.96 -3.26
CA ALA A 24 -11.92 -8.00 -4.53
C ALA A 24 -11.03 -8.47 -5.68
N TRP A 25 -9.77 -8.03 -5.72
CA TRP A 25 -8.80 -8.47 -6.72
C TRP A 25 -8.51 -9.96 -6.62
N ALA A 26 -8.26 -10.48 -5.42
CA ALA A 26 -8.07 -11.92 -5.21
C ALA A 26 -9.29 -12.72 -5.71
N LEU A 27 -10.50 -12.26 -5.40
CA LEU A 27 -11.75 -12.89 -5.87
C LEU A 27 -11.88 -12.88 -7.39
N VAL A 28 -11.58 -11.74 -8.04
CA VAL A 28 -11.60 -11.62 -9.51
C VAL A 28 -10.58 -12.58 -10.15
N GLN A 29 -9.45 -12.83 -9.47
CA GLN A 29 -8.43 -13.79 -9.89
C GLN A 29 -8.77 -15.25 -9.51
N GLY A 30 -9.98 -15.54 -9.02
CA GLY A 30 -10.42 -16.88 -8.66
C GLY A 30 -9.81 -17.43 -7.37
N ARG A 31 -9.25 -16.56 -6.51
CA ARG A 31 -8.64 -16.93 -5.23
C ARG A 31 -9.49 -16.45 -4.06
N ASN A 32 -9.44 -17.21 -2.96
CA ASN A 32 -10.17 -16.89 -1.73
C ASN A 32 -9.32 -16.10 -0.71
N SER A 33 -8.03 -15.92 -0.98
CA SER A 33 -7.09 -15.21 -0.11
C SER A 33 -6.24 -14.22 -0.91
N VAL A 34 -5.94 -13.11 -0.26
CA VAL A 34 -5.03 -12.07 -0.75
C VAL A 34 -3.59 -12.57 -0.63
N THR A 35 -2.78 -12.32 -1.64
CA THR A 35 -1.33 -12.61 -1.63
C THR A 35 -0.51 -11.32 -1.53
N GLU A 36 0.78 -11.45 -1.22
CA GLU A 36 1.71 -10.32 -1.21
C GLU A 36 1.74 -9.56 -2.55
N ASP A 37 1.66 -10.27 -3.68
CA ASP A 37 1.62 -9.69 -5.01
C ASP A 37 0.40 -8.79 -5.23
N ASP A 38 -0.76 -9.15 -4.67
CA ASP A 38 -1.97 -8.31 -4.75
C ASP A 38 -1.76 -6.99 -4.02
N LEU A 39 -1.12 -7.06 -2.84
CA LEU A 39 -0.79 -5.87 -2.06
C LEU A 39 0.16 -4.96 -2.87
N LYS A 40 1.28 -5.51 -3.37
CA LYS A 40 2.25 -4.74 -4.15
C LYS A 40 1.63 -4.12 -5.40
N THR A 41 0.82 -4.89 -6.13
CA THR A 41 0.16 -4.47 -7.37
C THR A 41 -0.81 -3.32 -7.13
N LEU A 42 -1.59 -3.38 -6.05
CA LEU A 42 -2.64 -2.40 -5.77
C LEU A 42 -2.16 -1.20 -4.96
N LEU A 43 -0.97 -1.26 -4.34
CA LEU A 43 -0.47 -0.21 -3.45
C LEU A 43 -0.50 1.16 -4.12
N THR A 44 0.19 1.31 -5.26
CA THR A 44 0.28 2.58 -5.98
C THR A 44 -1.07 3.06 -6.51
N PRO A 45 -1.84 2.28 -7.30
CA PRO A 45 -3.11 2.76 -7.83
C PRO A 45 -4.15 3.08 -6.74
N ALA A 46 -4.11 2.39 -5.59
CA ALA A 46 -5.07 2.62 -4.50
C ALA A 46 -4.68 3.76 -3.55
N LEU A 47 -3.39 3.96 -3.29
CA LEU A 47 -2.92 4.86 -2.21
C LEU A 47 -2.16 6.10 -2.70
N ALA A 48 -1.58 6.12 -3.89
CA ALA A 48 -0.74 7.25 -4.33
C ALA A 48 -1.50 8.59 -4.29
N HIS A 49 -2.75 8.59 -4.76
CA HIS A 49 -3.62 9.76 -4.74
C HIS A 49 -4.22 10.09 -3.36
N ARG A 50 -3.96 9.26 -2.34
CA ARG A 50 -4.49 9.41 -0.96
C ARG A 50 -3.42 9.81 0.05
N LEU A 51 -2.17 9.90 -0.40
CA LEU A 51 -1.00 10.28 0.38
C LEU A 51 -0.46 11.59 -0.17
N LYS A 52 0.03 12.45 0.71
CA LYS A 52 0.73 13.67 0.30
C LYS A 52 2.16 13.60 0.78
N PHE A 53 3.10 13.58 -0.16
CA PHE A 53 4.52 13.60 0.09
C PHE A 53 5.04 15.05 0.12
N HIS A 54 6.14 15.27 0.83
CA HIS A 54 6.92 16.49 0.70
C HIS A 54 7.58 16.55 -0.68
N ALA A 55 7.84 17.76 -1.18
CA ALA A 55 8.51 17.94 -2.47
C ALA A 55 9.90 17.29 -2.51
N ALA A 56 10.58 17.19 -1.36
CA ALA A 56 11.89 16.55 -1.24
C ALA A 56 11.87 15.02 -1.42
N ALA A 57 10.69 14.38 -1.34
CA ALA A 57 10.56 12.93 -1.47
C ALA A 57 10.69 12.42 -2.93
N GLY A 58 10.79 13.32 -3.92
CA GLY A 58 10.93 12.95 -5.32
C GLY A 58 9.64 12.41 -5.93
N ASN A 59 9.74 11.34 -6.72
CA ASN A 59 8.60 10.72 -7.37
C ASN A 59 7.66 10.06 -6.33
N PRO A 60 6.39 10.48 -6.20
CA PRO A 60 5.49 9.99 -5.16
C PRO A 60 5.16 8.50 -5.30
N HIS A 61 5.21 7.93 -6.51
CA HIS A 61 4.96 6.50 -6.73
C HIS A 61 6.11 5.66 -6.19
N GLU A 62 7.35 6.08 -6.46
CA GLU A 62 8.56 5.41 -5.97
C GLU A 62 8.69 5.59 -4.46
N ALA A 63 8.44 6.80 -3.95
CA ALA A 63 8.44 7.09 -2.51
C ALA A 63 7.41 6.23 -1.75
N LEU A 64 6.22 6.02 -2.32
CA LEU A 64 5.22 5.12 -1.75
C LEU A 64 5.69 3.66 -1.73
N GLN A 65 6.30 3.18 -2.81
CA GLN A 65 6.82 1.81 -2.83
C GLN A 65 7.94 1.63 -1.80
N ALA A 66 8.90 2.55 -1.76
CA ALA A 66 9.99 2.53 -0.77
C ALA A 66 9.47 2.57 0.68
N LEU A 67 8.43 3.39 0.94
CA LEU A 67 7.77 3.44 2.24
C LEU A 67 7.14 2.11 2.64
N ALA A 68 6.58 1.36 1.68
CA ALA A 68 5.85 0.12 1.94
C ALA A 68 6.76 -1.12 2.03
N THR A 69 7.92 -1.13 1.37
CA THR A 69 8.88 -2.25 1.35
C THR A 69 9.12 -2.92 2.71
N PRO A 70 9.50 -2.19 3.79
CA PRO A 70 9.79 -2.85 5.07
C PRO A 70 8.57 -3.54 5.70
N PHE A 71 7.36 -3.09 5.34
CA PHE A 71 6.12 -3.71 5.82
C PHE A 71 5.80 -5.00 5.06
N PHE A 72 6.08 -5.05 3.76
CA PHE A 72 5.92 -6.28 2.97
C PHE A 72 6.89 -7.36 3.43
N GLU A 73 8.16 -7.02 3.65
CA GLU A 73 9.14 -7.99 4.19
C GLU A 73 8.68 -8.56 5.54
N LYS A 74 8.11 -7.72 6.40
CA LYS A 74 7.57 -8.15 7.68
C LYS A 74 6.36 -9.07 7.52
N LEU A 75 5.48 -8.79 6.55
CA LEU A 75 4.31 -9.62 6.23
C LEU A 75 4.73 -11.01 5.78
N VAL A 76 5.65 -11.08 4.81
CA VAL A 76 6.20 -12.34 4.29
C VAL A 76 6.81 -13.18 5.43
N ARG A 77 7.56 -12.56 6.34
CA ARG A 77 8.13 -13.24 7.51
C ARG A 77 7.08 -13.73 8.50
N SER A 78 5.90 -13.11 8.53
CA SER A 78 4.81 -13.46 9.46
C SER A 78 3.86 -14.53 8.95
N GLY A 79 4.08 -15.08 7.75
CA GLY A 79 3.21 -16.11 7.16
C GLY A 79 1.93 -15.56 6.55
N LEU A 80 1.96 -14.29 6.12
CA LEU A 80 0.97 -13.64 5.27
C LEU A 80 1.50 -13.57 3.84
#